data_AF-A0AAN8KE46-F1
#
_entry.id   AF-A0AAN8KE46-F1
#
_cell.length_a   1.000
_cell.length_b   1.000
_cell.length_c   1.000
_cell.angle_alpha   90.00
_cell.angle_beta   90.00
_cell.angle_gamma   90.00
#
_symmetry.space_group_name_H-M   'P 1'
#
loop_
_entity.id
_entity.type
_entity.pdbx_description
1 polymer ?
#
loop_
_entity_poly.entity_id
_entity_poly.type
_entity_poly.pdbx_seq_one_letter_code
_entity_poly.pdbx_strand_id
1 'polypeptide(L)'
;MELIQLNIGGKIFVTTRSTLSRIPNTKLSDLKENSIHYRSACKEFFFDRDPEAFACILNYYRTSELHLSHKLCGNAIRKELEFWGMDISIVSSCCWKRLFEVDEDEQVLNNLKKGIADESGLLDNNNSSKSKRHLLKHRIWLLLDKPNSSTAAKVSS
;
A
#
# COMPACT_ATOMS: atom_id res chain seq x y z
N MET A 1 -14.01 -29.99 12.96
CA MET A 1 -13.19 -28.81 12.60
C MET A 1 -13.71 -27.64 13.40
N GLU A 2 -12.85 -27.00 14.19
CA GLU A 2 -13.24 -25.84 15.01
C GLU A 2 -13.18 -24.57 14.14
N LEU A 3 -14.33 -23.89 14.00
CA LEU A 3 -14.44 -22.63 13.27
C LEU A 3 -14.06 -21.47 14.18
N ILE A 4 -13.40 -20.48 13.60
CA ILE A 4 -13.01 -19.24 14.27
C ILE A 4 -13.50 -18.05 13.44
N GLN A 5 -14.02 -17.04 14.13
CA GLN A 5 -14.47 -15.79 13.54
C GLN A 5 -13.43 -14.70 13.80
N LEU A 6 -13.01 -14.04 12.73
CA LEU A 6 -12.04 -12.94 12.74
C LEU A 6 -12.74 -11.71 12.16
N ASN A 7 -13.02 -10.72 13.01
CA ASN A 7 -13.56 -9.44 12.60
C ASN A 7 -12.41 -8.46 12.34
N ILE A 8 -12.21 -8.09 11.07
CA ILE A 8 -11.11 -7.25 10.62
C ILE A 8 -11.70 -5.94 10.09
N GLY A 9 -11.53 -4.85 10.85
CA GLY A 9 -12.04 -3.53 10.48
C GLY A 9 -13.55 -3.52 10.22
N GLY A 10 -14.31 -4.40 10.88
CA GLY A 10 -15.76 -4.56 10.68
C GLY A 10 -16.17 -5.65 9.68
N LYS A 11 -15.24 -6.24 8.93
CA LYS A 11 -15.52 -7.37 8.02
C LYS A 11 -15.24 -8.69 8.71
N ILE A 12 -16.24 -9.57 8.75
CA ILE A 12 -16.12 -10.89 9.36
C ILE A 12 -15.54 -11.88 8.36
N PHE A 13 -14.44 -12.51 8.75
CA PHE A 13 -13.83 -13.65 8.09
C PHE A 13 -14.04 -14.89 8.94
N VAL A 14 -14.49 -15.98 8.32
CA VAL A 14 -14.64 -17.28 8.98
C VAL A 14 -13.63 -18.25 8.41
N THR A 15 -12.91 -18.93 9.29
CA THR A 15 -11.91 -19.95 8.92
C THR A 15 -11.83 -21.04 9.99
N THR A 16 -10.87 -21.96 9.89
CA THR A 16 -10.64 -23.01 10.89
C THR A 16 -9.36 -22.77 11.67
N ARG A 17 -9.31 -23.25 12.92
CA ARG A 17 -8.07 -23.23 13.72
C ARG A 17 -6.92 -23.95 13.02
N SER A 18 -7.23 -25.08 12.37
CA SER A 18 -6.28 -25.84 11.56
C SER A 18 -5.69 -25.04 10.38
N THR A 19 -6.46 -24.14 9.76
CA THR A 19 -5.95 -23.26 8.70
C THR A 19 -4.91 -22.30 9.26
N LEU A 20 -5.20 -21.66 10.39
CA LEU A 20 -4.28 -20.69 11.01
C LEU A 20 -3.01 -21.35 11.59
N SER A 21 -3.09 -22.62 11.97
CA SER A 21 -1.92 -23.38 12.45
C SER A 21 -0.96 -23.85 11.33
N ARG A 22 -1.30 -23.67 10.05
CA ARG A 22 -0.43 -24.11 8.94
C ARG A 22 0.87 -23.33 8.85
N ILE A 23 0.86 -22.06 9.22
CA ILE A 23 2.04 -21.19 9.21
C ILE A 23 2.38 -20.87 10.67
N PRO A 24 3.36 -21.56 11.27
CA PRO A 24 3.74 -21.33 12.67
C PRO A 24 4.43 -19.97 12.85
N ASN A 25 4.59 -19.56 14.10
CA ASN A 25 5.28 -18.32 14.49
C ASN A 25 4.65 -17.05 13.91
N THR A 26 3.33 -17.06 13.70
CA THR A 26 2.57 -15.90 13.24
C THR A 26 1.60 -15.46 14.31
N LYS A 27 1.12 -14.21 14.24
CA LYS A 27 0.12 -13.72 15.21
C LYS A 27 -1.15 -14.57 15.21
N LEU A 28 -1.54 -15.11 14.05
CA LEU A 28 -2.77 -15.88 13.90
C LEU A 28 -2.61 -17.35 14.32
N SER A 29 -1.41 -17.93 14.26
CA SER A 29 -1.19 -19.30 14.75
C SER A 29 -1.40 -19.42 16.26
N ASP A 30 -1.19 -18.31 16.99
CA ASP A 30 -1.15 -18.27 18.45
C ASP A 30 -2.40 -17.63 19.08
N LEU A 31 -3.52 -17.57 18.34
CA LEU A 31 -4.77 -17.04 18.87
C LEU A 31 -5.29 -17.88 20.04
N LYS A 32 -5.58 -17.17 21.13
CA LYS A 32 -6.13 -17.70 22.38
C LYS A 32 -7.26 -16.79 22.86
N GLU A 33 -8.31 -17.38 23.42
CA GLU A 33 -9.48 -16.62 23.91
C GLU A 33 -9.17 -15.68 25.08
N ASN A 34 -8.04 -15.88 25.77
CA ASN A 34 -7.56 -14.94 26.78
C ASN A 34 -6.81 -13.73 26.21
N SER A 35 -6.72 -13.62 24.88
CA SER A 35 -6.10 -12.48 24.20
C SER A 35 -6.96 -11.22 24.33
N ILE A 36 -6.31 -10.06 24.35
CA ILE A 36 -6.96 -8.73 24.27
C ILE A 36 -7.81 -8.55 23.00
N HIS A 37 -7.56 -9.36 21.97
CA HIS A 37 -8.29 -9.33 20.71
C HIS A 37 -9.61 -10.10 20.77
N TYR A 38 -9.78 -11.00 21.73
CA TYR A 38 -11.00 -11.79 21.83
C TYR A 38 -12.16 -10.97 22.41
N ARG A 39 -13.35 -11.17 21.88
CA ARG A 39 -14.60 -10.55 22.32
C ARG A 39 -15.56 -11.65 22.71
N SER A 40 -15.66 -11.91 24.01
CA SER A 40 -16.50 -13.00 24.56
C SER A 40 -17.99 -12.84 24.24
N ALA A 41 -18.48 -11.60 24.16
CA ALA A 41 -19.88 -11.30 23.85
C ALA A 41 -20.32 -11.82 22.47
N CYS A 42 -19.44 -11.71 21.47
CA CYS A 42 -19.72 -12.12 20.09
C CYS A 42 -18.98 -13.40 19.68
N LYS A 43 -18.12 -13.94 20.54
CA LYS A 43 -17.23 -15.09 20.28
C LYS A 43 -16.37 -14.91 19.02
N GLU A 44 -15.80 -13.71 18.87
CA GLU A 44 -14.94 -13.36 17.72
C GLU A 44 -13.62 -12.75 18.17
N PHE A 45 -12.62 -12.79 17.29
CA PHE A 45 -11.39 -12.00 17.45
C PHE A 45 -11.50 -10.72 16.63
N PHE A 46 -11.34 -9.58 17.28
CA PHE A 46 -11.42 -8.27 16.63
C PHE A 46 -10.03 -7.66 16.43
N PHE A 47 -9.78 -7.19 15.20
CA PHE A 47 -8.60 -6.45 14.79
C PHE A 47 -9.03 -5.21 14.02
N ASP A 48 -8.63 -4.03 14.49
CA ASP A 48 -8.88 -2.77 13.80
C ASP A 48 -7.83 -2.55 12.68
N ARG A 49 -7.90 -3.40 11.65
CA ARG A 49 -6.94 -3.50 10.54
C ARG A 49 -7.66 -3.53 9.20
N ASP A 50 -6.90 -3.41 8.12
CA ASP A 50 -7.44 -3.36 6.76
C ASP A 50 -7.97 -4.75 6.29
N PRO A 51 -9.29 -4.87 5.99
CA PRO A 51 -9.86 -6.14 5.56
C PRO A 51 -9.48 -6.57 4.14
N GLU A 52 -9.15 -5.64 3.24
CA GLU A 52 -8.72 -5.96 1.87
C GLU A 52 -7.33 -6.60 1.89
N ALA A 53 -6.41 -6.05 2.69
CA ALA A 53 -5.09 -6.63 2.90
C ALA A 53 -5.17 -7.98 3.61
N PHE A 54 -6.01 -8.09 4.64
CA PHE A 54 -6.20 -9.33 5.37
C PHE A 54 -6.69 -10.49 4.50
N ALA A 55 -7.48 -10.22 3.46
CA ALA A 55 -7.92 -11.26 2.53
C ALA A 55 -6.72 -11.97 1.87
N CYS A 56 -5.65 -11.24 1.53
CA CYS A 56 -4.42 -11.80 0.97
C CYS A 56 -3.68 -12.65 2.02
N ILE A 57 -3.58 -12.12 3.25
CA ILE A 57 -2.97 -12.82 4.39
C ILE A 57 -3.68 -14.14 4.69
N LEU A 58 -5.02 -14.15 4.74
CA LEU A 58 -5.78 -15.36 5.01
C LEU A 58 -5.66 -16.39 3.89
N ASN A 59 -5.57 -15.94 2.63
CA ASN A 59 -5.36 -16.85 1.51
C ASN A 59 -4.00 -17.54 1.57
N TYR A 60 -2.96 -16.86 2.05
CA TYR A 60 -1.65 -17.49 2.26
C TYR A 60 -1.73 -18.69 3.22
N TYR A 61 -2.52 -18.64 4.30
CA TYR A 61 -2.74 -19.82 5.15
C TYR A 61 -3.46 -20.97 4.44
N ARG A 62 -4.26 -20.68 3.40
CA ARG A 62 -5.04 -21.68 2.67
C ARG A 62 -4.21 -22.35 1.57
N THR A 63 -3.47 -21.56 0.81
CA THR A 63 -2.78 -21.99 -0.43
C THR A 63 -1.27 -22.11 -0.28
N SER A 64 -0.68 -21.55 0.77
CA SER A 64 0.77 -21.38 0.94
C SER A 64 1.44 -20.49 -0.11
N GLU A 65 0.65 -19.71 -0.86
CA GLU A 65 1.14 -18.69 -1.80
C GLU A 65 0.51 -17.34 -1.49
N LEU A 66 1.32 -16.29 -1.39
CA LEU A 66 0.84 -14.94 -1.09
C LEU A 66 0.82 -14.08 -2.35
N HIS A 67 -0.39 -13.85 -2.85
CA HIS A 67 -0.68 -12.97 -3.98
C HIS A 67 -1.38 -11.70 -3.51
N LEU A 68 -1.05 -10.56 -4.15
CA LEU A 68 -1.59 -9.25 -3.79
C LEU A 68 -2.81 -8.88 -4.64
N SER A 69 -3.86 -8.37 -3.98
CA SER A 69 -5.00 -7.74 -4.66
C SER A 69 -4.55 -6.51 -5.48
N HIS A 70 -5.26 -6.23 -6.57
CA HIS A 70 -5.04 -5.03 -7.39
C HIS A 70 -5.38 -3.71 -6.69
N LYS A 71 -6.11 -3.79 -5.58
CA LYS A 71 -6.57 -2.61 -4.83
C LYS A 71 -5.60 -2.17 -3.73
N LEU A 72 -4.55 -2.96 -3.46
CA LEU A 72 -3.63 -2.72 -2.35
C LEU A 72 -2.33 -2.11 -2.86
N CYS A 73 -1.87 -1.03 -2.22
CA CYS A 73 -0.54 -0.49 -2.50
C CYS A 73 0.55 -1.28 -1.74
N GLY A 74 1.78 -1.25 -2.26
CA GLY A 74 2.92 -1.96 -1.68
C GLY A 74 3.19 -1.60 -0.21
N ASN A 75 3.11 -0.31 0.15
CA ASN A 75 3.30 0.13 1.53
C ASN A 75 2.24 -0.41 2.50
N ALA A 76 0.97 -0.45 2.07
CA ALA A 76 -0.12 -0.96 2.90
C ALA A 76 0.08 -2.44 3.23
N ILE A 77 0.41 -3.28 2.24
CA ILE A 77 0.62 -4.70 2.51
C ILE A 77 1.87 -4.95 3.36
N ARG A 78 2.95 -4.19 3.20
CA ARG A 78 4.15 -4.34 4.04
C ARG A 78 3.86 -4.12 5.52
N LYS A 79 3.11 -3.07 5.84
CA LYS A 79 2.67 -2.78 7.22
C LYS A 79 1.77 -3.88 7.78
N GLU A 80 0.94 -4.48 6.94
CA GLU A 80 0.09 -5.61 7.36
C GLU A 80 0.92 -6.88 7.58
N LEU A 81 1.85 -7.22 6.68
CA LEU A 81 2.76 -8.36 6.85
C LEU A 81 3.53 -8.26 8.17
N GLU A 82 4.09 -7.08 8.46
CA GLU A 82 4.76 -6.79 9.73
C GLU A 82 3.82 -7.01 10.91
N PHE A 83 2.60 -6.45 10.86
CA PHE A 83 1.61 -6.62 11.92
C PHE A 83 1.25 -8.09 12.17
N TRP A 84 1.09 -8.88 11.12
CA TRP A 84 0.73 -10.31 11.22
C TRP A 84 1.91 -11.22 11.55
N GLY A 85 3.13 -10.68 11.62
CA GLY A 85 4.36 -11.42 11.90
C GLY A 85 4.82 -12.27 10.71
N MET A 86 4.72 -11.71 9.50
CA MET A 86 5.09 -12.37 8.25
C MET A 86 6.22 -11.62 7.55
N ASP A 87 7.17 -12.37 7.02
CA ASP A 87 8.28 -11.81 6.26
C ASP A 87 7.84 -11.40 4.85
N ILE A 88 8.42 -10.32 4.32
CA ILE A 88 8.10 -9.80 2.98
C ILE A 88 8.49 -10.75 1.85
N SER A 89 9.49 -11.62 2.05
CA SER A 89 9.98 -12.56 1.05
C SER A 89 8.98 -13.64 0.65
N ILE A 90 7.90 -13.84 1.43
CA ILE A 90 6.85 -14.82 1.10
C ILE A 90 5.95 -14.34 -0.06
N VAL A 91 6.00 -13.06 -0.41
CA VAL A 91 5.21 -12.50 -1.51
C VAL A 91 5.67 -13.12 -2.83
N SER A 92 4.73 -13.72 -3.56
CA SER A 92 5.02 -14.37 -4.84
C SER A 92 5.61 -13.38 -5.86
N SER A 93 6.55 -13.85 -6.68
CA SER A 93 7.33 -13.04 -7.62
C SER A 93 6.47 -12.22 -8.60
N CYS A 94 5.33 -12.75 -9.03
CA CYS A 94 4.39 -12.03 -9.90
C CYS A 94 3.82 -10.75 -9.27
N CYS A 95 3.90 -10.60 -7.95
CA CYS A 95 3.39 -9.42 -7.23
C CYS A 95 4.48 -8.42 -6.84
N TRP A 96 5.77 -8.71 -7.09
CA TRP A 96 6.88 -7.84 -6.68
C TRP A 96 6.78 -6.44 -7.26
N LYS A 97 6.37 -6.31 -8.53
CA LYS A 97 6.19 -4.99 -9.15
C LYS A 97 5.31 -4.08 -8.29
N ARG A 98 4.16 -4.58 -7.82
CA ARG A 98 3.23 -3.83 -6.97
C ARG A 98 3.76 -3.60 -5.56
N LEU A 99 4.50 -4.57 -5.05
CA LEU A 99 5.12 -4.49 -3.73
C LEU A 99 6.13 -3.32 -3.66
N PHE A 100 6.87 -3.07 -4.74
CA PHE A 100 7.95 -2.07 -4.83
C PHE A 100 7.58 -0.78 -5.59
N GLU A 101 6.38 -0.70 -6.20
CA GLU A 101 5.92 0.45 -7.00
C GLU A 101 6.04 1.80 -6.27
N VAL A 102 5.75 1.84 -4.97
CA VAL A 102 5.82 3.08 -4.16
C VAL A 102 7.26 3.56 -3.94
N ASP A 103 8.23 2.65 -3.86
CA ASP A 103 9.63 3.01 -3.61
C ASP A 103 10.26 3.71 -4.84
N GLU A 104 9.78 3.40 -6.04
CA GLU A 104 10.19 4.05 -7.29
C GLU A 104 9.63 5.47 -7.39
N ASP A 105 8.33 5.63 -7.11
CA ASP A 105 7.65 6.93 -7.14
C ASP A 105 8.20 7.89 -6.08
N GLU A 106 8.49 7.40 -4.88
CA GLU A 106 9.07 8.23 -3.81
C GLU A 106 10.48 8.72 -4.16
N GLN A 107 11.31 7.88 -4.79
CA GLN A 107 12.61 8.31 -5.30
C GLN A 107 12.47 9.38 -6.38
N VAL A 108 11.53 9.23 -7.31
CA VAL A 108 11.23 10.24 -8.33
C VAL A 108 10.78 11.55 -7.69
N LEU A 109 9.83 11.50 -6.75
CA LEU A 109 9.34 12.66 -6.01
C LEU A 109 10.45 13.34 -5.21
N ASN A 110 11.33 12.57 -4.57
CA ASN A 110 12.46 13.11 -3.81
C ASN A 110 13.50 13.75 -4.73
N ASN A 111 13.75 13.19 -5.91
CA ASN A 111 14.61 13.81 -6.92
C ASN A 111 14.00 15.11 -7.47
N LEU A 112 12.70 15.15 -7.72
CA LEU A 112 11.98 16.37 -8.11
C LEU A 112 12.02 17.43 -7.01
N LYS A 113 11.79 17.05 -5.75
CA LYS A 113 11.87 17.95 -4.59
C LYS A 113 13.27 18.52 -4.40
N LYS A 114 14.33 17.70 -4.57
CA LYS A 114 15.72 18.18 -4.54
C LYS A 114 15.98 19.21 -5.65
N GLY A 115 15.55 18.92 -6.89
CA GLY A 115 15.67 19.87 -7.99
C GLY A 115 14.95 21.21 -7.73
N ILE A 116 13.78 21.18 -7.08
CA ILE A 116 13.05 22.39 -6.67
C ILE A 116 13.75 23.12 -5.50
N ALA A 117 14.27 22.38 -4.52
CA ALA A 117 14.98 22.94 -3.38
C ALA A 117 16.27 23.65 -3.81
N ASP A 118 17.03 23.05 -4.73
CA ASP A 118 18.24 23.62 -5.32
C ASP A 118 17.95 24.91 -6.13
N GLU A 119 16.76 25.03 -6.73
CA GLU A 119 16.29 26.24 -7.41
C GLU A 119 15.83 27.33 -6.42
N SER A 120 15.25 26.94 -5.27
CA SER A 120 14.78 27.87 -4.23
C SER A 120 15.91 28.45 -3.35
N GLY A 121 17.06 27.77 -3.25
CA GLY A 121 18.26 28.27 -2.57
C GLY A 121 19.05 29.33 -3.36
N LEU A 122 18.63 29.65 -4.60
CA LEU A 122 19.25 30.64 -5.48
C LEU A 122 18.38 31.88 -5.71
N LEU A 123 17.41 32.14 -4.82
CA LEU A 123 16.78 33.46 -4.74
C LEU A 123 17.68 34.47 -4.02
N ASP A 124 18.93 34.57 -4.47
CA ASP A 124 19.64 35.84 -4.42
C ASP A 124 20.48 35.99 -5.69
N ASN A 125 20.16 37.07 -6.41
CA ASN A 125 20.88 37.65 -7.54
C ASN A 125 20.52 37.23 -8.99
N ASN A 126 19.68 38.08 -9.59
CA ASN A 126 19.73 38.55 -10.99
C ASN A 126 19.94 37.53 -12.13
N ASN A 127 18.84 36.95 -12.66
CA ASN A 127 18.69 36.74 -14.11
C ASN A 127 17.24 36.40 -14.54
N SER A 128 16.48 37.44 -14.89
CA SER A 128 15.02 37.45 -15.17
C SER A 128 14.56 36.71 -16.44
N SER A 129 15.43 35.97 -17.14
CA SER A 129 15.11 35.33 -18.43
C SER A 129 15.13 33.79 -18.41
N LYS A 130 15.80 33.15 -17.43
CA LYS A 130 15.87 31.67 -17.31
C LYS A 130 14.73 31.09 -16.47
N SER A 131 14.36 31.75 -15.38
CA SER A 131 13.26 31.32 -14.47
C SER A 131 11.90 31.23 -15.19
N LYS A 132 11.62 32.13 -16.13
CA LYS A 132 10.38 32.08 -16.93
C LYS A 132 10.31 30.85 -17.85
N ARG A 133 11.46 30.40 -18.40
CA ARG A 133 11.51 29.21 -19.28
C ARG A 133 11.23 27.94 -18.50
N HIS A 134 11.68 27.88 -17.25
CA HIS A 134 11.47 26.71 -16.39
C HIS A 134 10.00 26.59 -15.93
N LEU A 135 9.38 27.69 -15.51
CA LEU A 135 7.93 27.72 -15.23
C LEU A 135 7.08 27.40 -16.47
N LEU A 136 7.50 27.86 -17.66
CA LEU A 136 6.81 27.55 -18.90
C LEU A 136 6.90 26.04 -19.21
N LYS A 137 8.08 25.44 -19.04
CA LYS A 137 8.30 24.01 -19.24
C LYS A 137 7.45 23.16 -18.28
N HIS A 138 7.35 23.55 -17.02
CA HIS A 138 6.52 22.85 -16.04
C HIS A 138 5.01 22.96 -16.39
N ARG A 139 4.55 24.13 -16.84
CA ARG A 139 3.17 24.30 -17.33
C ARG A 139 2.89 23.49 -18.60
N ILE A 140 3.84 23.44 -19.53
CA ILE A 140 3.74 22.63 -20.76
C ILE A 140 3.71 21.14 -20.43
N TRP A 141 4.54 20.68 -19.49
CA TRP A 141 4.54 19.30 -19.03
C TRP A 141 3.19 18.92 -18.38
N LEU A 142 2.64 19.77 -17.49
CA LEU A 142 1.31 19.56 -16.90
C LEU A 142 0.18 19.57 -17.94
N LEU A 143 0.33 20.32 -19.03
CA LEU A 143 -0.62 20.33 -20.15
C LEU A 143 -0.52 19.07 -21.02
N LEU A 144 0.68 18.52 -21.20
CA LEU A 144 0.93 17.30 -21.99
C LEU A 144 0.54 16.02 -21.23
N ASP A 145 0.71 16.02 -19.91
CA ASP A 145 0.38 14.86 -19.06
C ASP A 145 -1.14 14.69 -18.83
N LYS A 146 -1.95 15.72 -19.19
CA LYS A 146 -3.43 15.68 -19.13
C LYS A 146 -4.07 16.34 -20.37
N PRO A 147 -4.27 15.61 -21.48
CA PRO A 147 -4.85 16.20 -22.70
C PRO A 147 -6.32 16.66 -22.59
N ASN A 148 -7.01 16.45 -21.47
CA ASN A 148 -8.43 16.77 -21.30
C ASN A 148 -8.76 17.85 -20.24
N SER A 149 -7.78 18.49 -19.60
CA SER A 149 -8.04 19.35 -18.44
C SER A 149 -8.26 20.84 -18.74
N SER A 150 -8.21 21.29 -19.99
CA SER A 150 -8.51 22.69 -20.33
C SER A 150 -9.08 22.86 -21.75
N THR A 151 -9.91 23.88 -21.93
CA THR A 151 -10.59 24.22 -23.20
C THR A 151 -9.64 24.52 -24.35
N ALA A 152 -8.37 24.88 -24.08
CA ALA A 152 -7.36 25.14 -25.10
C ALA A 152 -6.80 23.87 -25.79
N ALA A 153 -7.05 22.67 -25.26
CA ALA A 153 -6.62 21.41 -25.86
C ALA A 153 -7.57 20.87 -26.97
N LYS A 154 -8.71 21.54 -27.20
CA LYS A 154 -9.73 21.13 -28.20
C LYS A 154 -9.59 21.79 -29.57
N VAL A 155 -8.58 22.66 -29.79
CA VAL A 155 -8.36 23.33 -31.08
C VAL A 155 -7.09 22.80 -31.74
N SER A 156 -7.08 21.49 -32.00
CA SER A 156 -6.19 20.83 -32.96
C SER A 156 -6.72 19.44 -33.23
N SER A 157 -7.83 19.38 -33.96
CA SER A 157 -8.30 18.20 -34.70
C SER A 157 -8.85 18.70 -36.01
#